data_AF-A0A0D3H431-F1
#
_entry.id   AF-A0A0D3H431-F1
#
_cell.length_a   1.000
_cell.length_b   1.000
_cell.length_c   1.000
_cell.angle_alpha   90.00
_cell.angle_beta   90.00
_cell.angle_gamma   90.00
#
_symmetry.space_group_name_H-M   'P 1'
#
loop_
_entity.id
_entity.type
_entity.pdbx_description
1 polymer ?
#
loop_
_entity_poly.entity_id
_entity_poly.type
_entity_poly.pdbx_seq_one_letter_code
_entity_poly.pdbx_strand_id
1 'polypeptide(L)'
;METTAHPSWFDRSNFIAVIKIVLWKGLGLDEGNTVGSWQGNSEKVLLGIGGGHYAPRHMDIVIKDGIWVGHLLSGYSLPMEVSPQGNGKSSSDVGGMWKHSIKVSYDATKAAFPGGQVIAHLDQNQQ
;
A
#
# COMPACT_ATOMS: atom_id res chain seq x y z
N MET A 1 0.54 -11.65 -2.46
CA MET A 1 1.81 -12.34 -2.15
C MET A 1 2.37 -12.86 -3.45
N GLU A 2 3.58 -12.46 -3.81
CA GLU A 2 4.18 -12.74 -5.12
C GLU A 2 5.61 -13.27 -4.97
N THR A 3 6.11 -13.93 -6.02
CA THR A 3 7.45 -14.49 -6.06
C THR A 3 8.09 -14.08 -7.38
N THR A 4 9.17 -13.31 -7.34
CA THR A 4 9.80 -12.75 -8.54
C THR A 4 11.28 -13.11 -8.67
N ALA A 5 11.78 -14.07 -7.89
CA ALA A 5 13.17 -14.47 -7.96
C ALA A 5 13.45 -15.35 -9.18
N HIS A 6 14.55 -15.06 -9.88
CA HIS A 6 15.08 -15.94 -10.91
C HIS A 6 15.37 -17.33 -10.29
N PRO A 7 15.03 -18.45 -10.96
CA PRO A 7 15.13 -19.80 -10.39
C PRO A 7 16.52 -20.19 -9.87
N SER A 8 17.58 -19.49 -10.27
CA SER A 8 18.96 -19.74 -9.85
C SER A 8 19.36 -19.06 -8.55
N TRP A 9 18.52 -18.21 -7.95
CA TRP A 9 18.88 -17.41 -6.77
C TRP A 9 18.41 -18.01 -5.45
N PHE A 10 17.59 -19.06 -5.48
CA PHE A 10 17.03 -19.67 -4.27
C PHE A 10 16.85 -21.18 -4.39
N ASP A 11 17.05 -21.89 -3.27
CA ASP A 11 16.46 -23.20 -3.07
C ASP A 11 14.94 -23.04 -2.93
N ARG A 12 14.20 -23.53 -3.93
CA ARG A 12 12.74 -23.41 -3.99
C ARG A 12 12.04 -24.04 -2.78
N SER A 13 12.64 -25.07 -2.18
CA SER A 13 12.05 -25.83 -1.08
C SER A 13 11.95 -25.00 0.19
N ASN A 14 13.04 -24.30 0.55
CA ASN A 14 13.08 -23.42 1.71
C ASN A 14 12.11 -22.24 1.55
N PHE A 15 12.02 -21.66 0.36
CA PHE A 15 11.14 -20.53 0.11
C PHE A 15 9.64 -20.92 0.16
N ILE A 16 9.27 -22.05 -0.45
CA ILE A 16 7.91 -22.59 -0.34
C ILE A 16 7.56 -22.85 1.12
N ALA A 17 8.51 -23.35 1.93
CA ALA A 17 8.29 -23.55 3.35
C ALA A 17 8.00 -22.22 4.07
N VAL A 18 8.75 -21.15 3.79
CA VAL A 18 8.49 -19.81 4.37
C VAL A 18 7.12 -19.29 3.96
N ILE A 19 6.75 -19.36 2.68
CA ILE A 19 5.43 -18.92 2.21
C ILE A 19 4.31 -19.68 2.89
N LYS A 20 4.45 -21.02 2.99
CA LYS A 20 3.48 -21.87 3.68
C LYS A 20 3.30 -21.41 5.12
N ILE A 21 4.38 -21.13 5.85
CA ILE A 21 4.31 -20.67 7.23
C ILE A 21 3.59 -19.32 7.33
N VAL A 22 3.91 -18.36 6.45
CA VAL A 22 3.28 -17.03 6.46
C VAL A 22 1.78 -17.12 6.19
N LEU A 23 1.37 -17.89 5.18
CA LEU A 23 -0.05 -18.08 4.86
C LEU A 23 -0.79 -18.84 5.97
N TRP A 24 -0.19 -19.92 6.46
CA TRP A 24 -0.77 -20.76 7.50
C TRP A 24 -1.03 -19.97 8.79
N LYS A 25 -0.04 -19.18 9.24
CA LYS A 25 -0.18 -18.32 10.42
C LYS A 25 -1.06 -17.09 10.18
N GLY A 26 -0.91 -16.44 9.03
CA GLY A 26 -1.66 -15.22 8.69
C GLY A 26 -3.15 -15.47 8.50
N LEU A 27 -3.53 -16.65 7.99
CA LEU A 27 -4.93 -17.07 7.85
C LEU A 27 -5.48 -17.75 9.11
N GLY A 28 -4.65 -17.96 10.15
CA GLY A 28 -5.07 -18.65 11.38
C GLY A 28 -5.41 -20.12 11.20
N LEU A 29 -4.72 -20.82 10.30
CA LEU A 29 -4.95 -22.25 10.06
C LEU A 29 -4.27 -23.15 11.10
N ASP A 30 -3.56 -22.59 12.09
CA ASP A 30 -2.80 -23.33 13.10
C ASP A 30 -3.53 -23.61 14.42
N GLU A 31 -4.86 -23.45 14.46
CA GLU A 31 -5.69 -23.57 15.67
C GLU A 31 -5.29 -22.62 16.83
N GLY A 32 -4.31 -21.74 16.60
CA GLY A 32 -3.82 -20.73 17.53
C GLY A 32 -4.38 -19.32 17.25
N ASN A 33 -3.77 -18.32 17.89
CA ASN A 33 -4.15 -16.93 17.67
C ASN A 33 -3.73 -16.48 16.27
N THR A 34 -4.68 -16.00 15.48
CA THR A 34 -4.46 -15.40 14.17
C THR A 34 -3.47 -14.24 14.25
N VAL A 35 -2.42 -14.28 13.41
CA VAL A 35 -1.51 -13.13 13.24
C VAL A 35 -2.10 -12.22 12.16
N GLY A 36 -2.29 -10.94 12.49
CA GLY A 36 -2.85 -9.98 11.52
C GLY A 36 -4.37 -10.04 11.40
N SER A 37 -5.08 -10.34 12.50
CA SER A 37 -6.51 -10.05 12.57
C SER A 37 -6.77 -8.56 12.78
N TRP A 38 -7.61 -8.00 11.92
CA TRP A 38 -8.15 -6.66 12.10
C TRP A 38 -9.11 -6.64 13.30
N GLN A 39 -8.74 -5.92 14.35
CA GLN A 39 -9.54 -5.80 15.57
C GLN A 39 -10.42 -4.53 15.59
N GLY A 40 -10.20 -3.61 14.65
CA GLY A 40 -11.00 -2.40 14.46
C GLY A 40 -11.08 -1.53 15.70
N ASN A 41 -10.05 -0.72 15.99
CA ASN A 41 -10.04 0.19 17.15
C ASN A 41 -9.15 1.43 16.91
N SER A 42 -9.49 2.30 15.96
CA SER A 42 -8.68 3.50 15.62
C SER A 42 -7.24 3.19 15.17
N GLU A 43 -6.93 1.93 14.86
CA GLU A 43 -5.64 1.54 14.31
C GLU A 43 -5.38 2.28 13.00
N LYS A 44 -4.12 2.65 12.79
CA LYS A 44 -3.71 3.43 11.62
C LYS A 44 -3.58 2.51 10.41
N VAL A 45 -4.13 2.97 9.29
CA VAL A 45 -4.02 2.30 7.99
C VAL A 45 -3.41 3.27 6.99
N LEU A 46 -2.29 2.90 6.41
CA LEU A 46 -1.56 3.71 5.46
C LEU A 46 -2.21 3.65 4.07
N LEU A 47 -2.53 4.83 3.53
CA LEU A 47 -2.72 5.08 2.10
C LEU A 47 -1.42 5.71 1.56
N GLY A 48 -0.63 4.94 0.83
CA GLY A 48 0.62 5.42 0.25
C GLY A 48 0.38 6.05 -1.12
N ILE A 49 0.93 7.24 -1.35
CA ILE A 49 0.82 7.97 -2.62
C ILE A 49 2.24 8.38 -3.05
N GLY A 50 2.63 8.01 -4.27
CA GLY A 50 3.96 8.30 -4.82
C GLY A 50 4.89 7.09 -4.79
N GLY A 51 6.19 7.35 -5.00
CA GLY A 51 7.22 6.30 -5.07
C GLY A 51 7.15 5.39 -6.31
N GLY A 52 8.04 4.41 -6.33
CA GLY A 52 8.13 3.38 -7.37
C GLY A 52 7.36 2.09 -7.02
N HIS A 53 7.47 1.08 -7.89
CA HIS A 53 6.72 -0.19 -7.78
C HIS A 53 6.84 -0.89 -6.42
N TYR A 54 8.02 -0.87 -5.81
CA TYR A 54 8.30 -1.52 -4.52
C TYR A 54 8.01 -0.66 -3.29
N ALA A 55 7.66 0.62 -3.46
CA ALA A 55 7.22 1.52 -2.39
C ALA A 55 8.07 1.51 -1.09
N PRO A 56 9.42 1.55 -1.16
CA PRO A 56 10.27 1.26 0.00
C PRO A 56 10.08 2.25 1.17
N ARG A 57 9.86 3.54 0.89
CA ARG A 57 9.61 4.55 1.94
C ARG A 57 8.28 4.35 2.67
N HIS A 58 7.24 3.90 1.96
CA HIS A 58 5.97 3.54 2.59
C HIS A 58 6.14 2.31 3.49
N MET A 59 6.83 1.28 2.98
CA MET A 59 7.05 0.04 3.73
C MET A 59 7.94 0.23 4.96
N ASP A 60 8.89 1.17 4.92
CA ASP A 60 9.71 1.52 6.07
C ASP A 60 8.87 2.01 7.25
N ILE A 61 7.89 2.89 7.00
CA ILE A 61 6.94 3.37 8.01
C ILE A 61 6.10 2.22 8.56
N VAL A 62 5.60 1.37 7.67
CA VAL A 62 4.74 0.23 8.01
C VAL A 62 5.44 -0.72 8.98
N ILE A 63 6.69 -1.06 8.66
CA ILE A 63 7.48 -1.99 9.45
C ILE A 63 7.89 -1.36 10.79
N LYS A 64 8.32 -0.10 10.78
CA LYS A 64 8.81 0.59 11.99
C LYS A 64 7.70 0.94 12.96
N ASP A 65 6.58 1.43 12.45
CA ASP A 65 5.48 1.94 13.28
C ASP A 65 4.38 0.90 13.52
N GLY A 66 4.51 -0.28 12.91
CA GLY A 66 3.55 -1.38 13.07
C GLY A 66 2.14 -1.04 12.58
N ILE A 67 2.03 -0.19 11.55
CA ILE A 67 0.74 0.26 11.01
C ILE A 67 0.26 -0.65 9.87
N TRP A 68 -1.05 -0.70 9.67
CA TRP A 68 -1.64 -1.46 8.57
C TRP A 68 -1.39 -0.78 7.22
N VAL A 69 -1.43 -1.55 6.14
CA VAL A 69 -1.29 -1.05 4.77
C VAL A 69 -2.58 -1.27 4.01
N GLY A 70 -3.11 -0.18 3.47
CA GLY A 70 -4.17 -0.19 2.47
C GLY A 70 -3.60 -0.16 1.06
N HIS A 71 -4.10 0.76 0.24
CA HIS A 71 -3.60 0.92 -1.13
C HIS A 71 -2.25 1.67 -1.14
N LEU A 72 -1.38 1.27 -2.08
CA LEU A 72 -0.15 1.98 -2.43
C LEU A 72 -0.26 2.41 -3.89
N LEU A 73 -0.37 3.71 -4.13
CA LEU A 73 -0.52 4.31 -5.44
C LEU A 73 0.82 4.86 -5.91
N SER A 74 1.49 4.13 -6.80
CA SER A 74 2.77 4.57 -7.35
C SER A 74 2.64 5.91 -8.08
N GLY A 75 3.72 6.70 -8.13
CA GLY A 75 3.69 8.01 -8.79
C GLY A 75 3.32 7.93 -10.28
N TYR A 76 3.79 6.89 -10.97
CA TYR A 76 3.47 6.68 -12.39
C TYR A 76 2.04 6.18 -12.64
N SER A 77 1.31 5.76 -11.59
CA SER A 77 -0.11 5.40 -11.67
C SER A 77 -1.06 6.58 -11.43
N LEU A 78 -0.52 7.78 -11.19
CA LEU A 78 -1.30 8.99 -10.92
C LEU A 78 -0.96 10.09 -11.93
N PRO A 79 -1.36 9.91 -13.22
CA PRO A 79 -1.14 10.95 -14.22
C PRO A 79 -1.93 12.21 -13.84
N MET A 80 -1.19 13.29 -13.64
CA MET A 80 -1.71 14.63 -13.40
C MET A 80 -1.54 15.43 -14.69
N GLU A 81 -2.63 15.86 -15.28
CA GLU A 81 -2.63 16.61 -16.53
C GLU A 81 -2.75 18.10 -16.21
N VAL A 82 -1.67 18.86 -16.39
CA VAL A 82 -1.75 20.31 -16.18
C VAL A 82 -2.38 20.95 -17.41
N SER A 83 -3.42 21.77 -17.21
CA SER A 83 -4.05 22.52 -18.29
C SER A 83 -3.03 23.40 -19.01
N PRO A 84 -3.05 23.51 -20.35
CA PRO A 84 -2.13 24.37 -21.11
C PRO A 84 -2.17 25.85 -20.70
N GLN A 85 -3.28 26.29 -20.12
CA GLN A 85 -3.52 27.66 -19.66
C GLN A 85 -3.29 27.83 -18.15
N GLY A 86 -3.16 26.73 -17.42
CA GLY A 86 -2.92 26.71 -15.98
C GLY A 86 -1.42 26.65 -15.67
N ASN A 87 -1.04 27.18 -14.51
CA ASN A 87 0.36 27.12 -14.05
C ASN A 87 0.63 25.91 -13.13
N GLY A 88 -0.33 25.00 -13.01
CA GLY A 88 -0.26 23.81 -12.14
C GLY A 88 -0.25 24.11 -10.64
N LYS A 89 -0.48 25.36 -10.23
CA LYS A 89 -0.46 25.76 -8.80
C LYS A 89 -1.83 25.66 -8.13
N SER A 90 -2.92 25.60 -8.90
CA SER A 90 -4.26 25.37 -8.38
C SER A 90 -4.71 23.94 -8.68
N SER A 91 -5.45 23.34 -7.74
CA SER A 91 -6.07 22.02 -7.94
C SER A 91 -7.12 22.01 -9.06
N SER A 92 -7.68 23.17 -9.41
CA SER A 92 -8.56 23.34 -10.58
C SER A 92 -7.83 23.17 -11.91
N ASP A 93 -6.51 23.34 -11.91
CA ASP A 93 -5.69 23.39 -13.12
C ASP A 93 -5.08 22.02 -13.45
N VAL A 94 -5.32 21.03 -12.58
CA VAL A 94 -4.80 19.66 -12.68
C VAL A 94 -5.95 18.71 -13.02
N GLY A 95 -6.09 18.39 -14.30
CA GLY A 95 -6.97 17.37 -14.84
C GLY A 95 -6.41 15.95 -14.70
N GLY A 96 -6.99 15.01 -15.45
CA GLY A 96 -6.67 13.59 -15.38
C GLY A 96 -7.44 12.83 -14.29
N MET A 97 -7.15 11.55 -14.14
CA MET A 97 -7.90 10.65 -13.23
C MET A 97 -7.33 10.56 -11.81
N TRP A 98 -6.22 11.25 -11.51
CA TRP A 98 -5.54 11.16 -10.21
C TRP A 98 -6.48 11.32 -9.00
N LYS A 99 -7.39 12.31 -9.06
CA LYS A 99 -8.35 12.59 -7.97
C LYS A 99 -9.33 11.43 -7.79
N HIS A 100 -9.81 10.86 -8.88
CA HIS A 100 -10.70 9.71 -8.85
C HIS A 100 -9.98 8.47 -8.31
N SER A 101 -8.76 8.19 -8.77
CA SER A 101 -7.94 7.06 -8.31
C SER A 101 -7.66 7.12 -6.81
N ILE A 102 -7.28 8.29 -6.28
CA ILE A 102 -7.08 8.48 -4.83
C ILE A 102 -8.40 8.26 -4.08
N LYS A 103 -9.51 8.84 -4.57
CA LYS A 103 -10.82 8.70 -3.91
C LYS A 103 -11.25 7.24 -3.82
N VAL A 104 -11.23 6.51 -4.93
CA VAL A 104 -11.64 5.09 -4.97
C VAL A 104 -10.74 4.24 -4.07
N SER A 105 -9.44 4.49 -4.08
CA SER A 105 -8.49 3.76 -3.23
C SER A 105 -8.72 4.05 -1.74
N TYR A 106 -8.98 5.30 -1.38
CA TYR A 106 -9.35 5.70 -0.03
C TYR A 106 -10.65 5.02 0.43
N ASP A 107 -11.70 5.07 -0.39
CA ASP A 107 -13.00 4.47 -0.06
C ASP A 107 -12.88 2.95 0.11
N ALA A 108 -12.13 2.28 -0.78
CA ALA A 108 -11.85 0.85 -0.69
C ALA A 108 -11.02 0.49 0.55
N THR A 109 -10.00 1.30 0.88
CA THR A 109 -9.23 1.11 2.13
C THR A 109 -10.10 1.31 3.36
N LYS A 110 -10.97 2.32 3.38
CA LYS A 110 -11.93 2.50 4.48
C LYS A 110 -12.89 1.33 4.63
N ALA A 111 -13.37 0.77 3.51
CA ALA A 111 -14.25 -0.38 3.52
C ALA A 111 -13.56 -1.66 4.02
N ALA A 112 -12.29 -1.87 3.65
CA ALA A 112 -11.49 -3.03 4.08
C ALA A 112 -11.08 -2.97 5.57
N PHE A 113 -10.99 -1.76 6.14
CA PHE A 113 -10.54 -1.53 7.51
C PHE A 113 -11.58 -0.72 8.32
N PRO A 114 -12.76 -1.30 8.61
CA PRO A 114 -13.83 -0.61 9.32
C PRO A 114 -13.39 -0.18 10.73
N GLY A 115 -13.67 1.07 11.10
CA GLY A 115 -13.23 1.65 12.38
C GLY A 115 -11.76 2.12 12.41
N GLY A 116 -11.02 1.95 11.30
CA GLY A 116 -9.61 2.33 11.18
C GLY A 116 -9.41 3.82 10.87
N GLN A 117 -8.30 4.37 11.36
CA GLN A 117 -7.85 5.72 11.00
C GLN A 117 -6.97 5.64 9.75
N VAL A 118 -7.50 6.07 8.60
CA VAL A 118 -6.70 6.15 7.38
C VAL A 118 -5.79 7.36 7.46
N ILE A 119 -4.49 7.13 7.31
CA ILE A 119 -3.46 8.16 7.21
C ILE A 119 -2.83 8.11 5.83
N ALA A 120 -2.52 9.28 5.26
CA ALA A 120 -1.85 9.36 3.97
C ALA A 120 -0.36 9.64 4.16
N HIS A 121 0.50 8.89 3.46
CA HIS A 121 1.91 9.24 3.30
C HIS A 121 2.18 9.59 1.85
N LEU A 122 2.81 10.74 1.64
CA LEU A 122 3.18 11.25 0.32
C LEU A 122 4.68 11.05 0.12
N ASP A 123 5.02 10.10 -0.75
CA ASP A 123 6.37 9.87 -1.23
C ASP A 123 6.61 10.83 -2.41
N GLN A 124 7.13 12.01 -2.08
CA GLN A 124 7.62 12.96 -3.07
C GLN A 124 9.13 12.77 -3.25
N ASN A 125 9.58 12.74 -4.50
CA ASN A 125 10.98 13.02 -4.79
C ASN A 125 11.19 14.52 -4.56
N GLN A 126 12.19 14.90 -3.76
CA GLN A 126 12.65 16.28 -3.76
C GLN A 126 13.18 16.56 -5.17
N GLN A 127 12.47 17.41 -5.91
CA GLN A 127 12.99 18.00 -7.14
C GLN A 127 13.89 19.17 -6.79
#